data_AF-A0A843CB99-F1
#
_entry.id   AF-A0A843CB99-F1
#
_cell.length_a   1.000
_cell.length_b   1.000
_cell.length_c   1.000
_cell.angle_alpha   90.00
_cell.angle_beta   90.00
_cell.angle_gamma   90.00
#
_symmetry.space_group_name_H-M   'P 1'
#
loop_
_entity.id
_entity.type
_entity.pdbx_description
1 polymer ?
#
loop_
_entity_poly.entity_id
_entity_poly.type
_entity_poly.pdbx_seq_one_letter_code
_entity_poly.pdbx_strand_id
1 'polypeptide(L)'
;MRILVKLYGKLRENVKEFDLEEGLPVSFNIDPSKVQVVYDILEKLVINENELSHIFVNGNYCGVSKEVRDGDRVGLFPKNMALLFVEILPQYR
;
A
#
# COMPACT_ATOMS: atom_id res chain seq x y z
N MET A 1 -9.92 -9.10 -10.33
CA MET A 1 -10.13 -7.91 -9.48
C MET A 1 -8.79 -7.24 -9.25
N ARG A 2 -8.55 -6.04 -9.78
CA ARG A 2 -7.23 -5.40 -9.67
C ARG A 2 -6.79 -5.19 -8.19
N ILE A 3 -5.48 -5.05 -7.96
CA ILE A 3 -4.93 -4.68 -6.65
C ILE A 3 -5.18 -3.19 -6.45
N LEU A 4 -5.87 -2.84 -5.36
CA LEU A 4 -6.13 -1.43 -5.02
C LEU A 4 -4.99 -0.91 -4.14
N VAL A 5 -4.25 0.07 -4.64
CA VAL A 5 -3.19 0.74 -3.90
C VAL A 5 -3.67 2.10 -3.44
N LYS A 6 -3.46 2.40 -2.15
CA LYS A 6 -3.79 3.67 -1.50
C LYS A 6 -2.52 4.34 -0.99
N LEU A 7 -2.26 5.55 -1.48
CA LEU A 7 -1.13 6.37 -1.08
C LEU A 7 -1.57 7.51 -0.19
N TYR A 8 -0.87 7.64 0.94
CA TYR A 8 -1.15 8.66 1.95
C TYR A 8 -0.05 9.73 1.97
N GLY A 9 -0.41 10.93 2.44
CA GLY A 9 0.53 12.03 2.64
C GLY A 9 1.29 12.41 1.37
N LYS A 10 2.61 12.53 1.48
CA LYS A 10 3.50 12.95 0.39
C LYS A 10 3.71 11.90 -0.70
N LEU A 11 3.43 10.62 -0.45
CA LEU A 11 3.62 9.55 -1.45
C LEU A 11 2.75 9.77 -2.70
N ARG A 12 1.66 10.53 -2.59
CA ARG A 12 0.79 10.89 -3.70
C ARG A 12 1.52 11.64 -4.83
N GLU A 13 2.59 12.36 -4.51
CA GLU A 13 3.32 13.19 -5.47
C GLU A 13 4.13 12.34 -6.46
N ASN A 14 4.39 11.08 -6.11
CA ASN A 14 5.16 10.12 -6.92
C ASN A 14 4.30 9.48 -8.03
N VAL A 15 3.01 9.77 -8.08
CA VAL A 15 2.07 9.12 -9.00
C VAL A 15 1.52 10.13 -10.00
N LYS A 16 2.09 10.14 -11.21
CA LYS A 16 1.69 11.04 -12.31
C LYS A 16 0.94 10.35 -13.44
N GLU A 17 1.04 9.02 -13.55
CA GLU A 17 0.61 8.25 -14.74
C GLU A 17 -0.56 7.28 -14.51
N PHE A 18 -1.14 7.27 -13.31
CA PHE A 18 -2.27 6.38 -13.02
C PHE A 18 -3.58 7.15 -13.13
N ASP A 19 -4.65 6.48 -13.57
CA ASP A 19 -6.02 6.98 -13.44
C ASP A 19 -6.33 7.13 -11.94
N LEU A 20 -6.03 8.30 -11.40
CA LEU A 20 -6.22 8.61 -9.99
C LEU A 20 -7.71 8.81 -9.74
N GLU A 21 -8.28 8.07 -8.79
CA GLU A 21 -9.57 8.45 -8.25
C GLU A 21 -9.39 9.76 -7.45
N GLU A 22 -10.17 10.79 -7.81
CA GLU A 22 -10.13 12.08 -7.13
C GLU A 22 -10.51 11.92 -5.64
N GLY A 23 -9.58 12.24 -4.74
CA GLY A 23 -9.81 12.18 -3.30
C GLY A 23 -8.55 11.97 -2.46
N LEU A 24 -8.70 12.05 -1.13
CA LEU A 24 -7.68 11.64 -0.16
C LEU A 24 -8.19 10.37 0.54
N PRO A 25 -7.43 9.26 0.54
CA PRO A 25 -6.13 9.03 -0.09
C PRO A 25 -6.21 8.87 -1.61
N VAL A 26 -5.08 9.11 -2.29
CA VAL A 26 -4.95 8.81 -3.72
C VAL A 26 -4.98 7.31 -3.91
N SER A 27 -5.93 6.85 -4.73
CA SER A 27 -6.18 5.43 -4.95
C SER A 27 -6.12 5.09 -6.44
N PHE A 28 -5.50 3.97 -6.77
CA PHE A 28 -5.44 3.47 -8.14
C PHE A 28 -5.31 1.95 -8.16
N ASN A 29 -5.59 1.38 -9.32
CA ASN A 29 -5.60 -0.06 -9.52
C ASN A 29 -4.35 -0.51 -10.27
N ILE A 30 -3.70 -1.57 -9.78
CA ILE A 30 -2.56 -2.22 -10.45
C ILE A 30 -2.99 -3.59 -10.97
N ASP A 31 -2.48 -3.93 -12.16
CA ASP A 31 -2.61 -5.26 -12.75
C ASP A 31 -1.78 -6.28 -11.92
N PRO A 32 -2.41 -7.32 -11.35
CA PRO A 32 -1.72 -8.32 -10.54
C PRO A 32 -0.76 -9.22 -11.33
N SER A 33 -0.87 -9.27 -12.68
CA SER A 33 -0.03 -10.18 -13.50
C SER A 33 1.47 -9.92 -13.40
N LYS A 34 1.88 -8.73 -12.94
CA LYS A 34 3.28 -8.30 -12.79
C LYS A 34 3.66 -7.94 -11.36
N VAL A 35 2.83 -8.32 -10.38
CA VAL A 35 3.02 -7.96 -8.96
C VAL A 35 2.77 -9.21 -8.13
N GLN A 36 3.80 -9.65 -7.39
CA GLN A 36 3.75 -10.80 -6.49
C GLN A 36 3.84 -10.37 -5.03
N VAL A 37 4.64 -9.32 -4.75
CA VAL A 37 4.87 -8.79 -3.40
C VAL A 37 4.68 -7.28 -3.36
N VAL A 38 4.53 -6.72 -2.15
CA VAL A 38 4.45 -5.26 -1.96
C VAL A 38 5.67 -4.55 -2.55
N TYR A 39 6.86 -5.15 -2.50
CA TYR A 39 8.06 -4.57 -3.09
C TYR A 39 7.92 -4.23 -4.58
N ASP A 40 7.26 -5.09 -5.37
CA ASP A 40 7.05 -4.85 -6.81
C ASP A 40 6.16 -3.60 -7.05
N ILE A 41 5.24 -3.33 -6.12
CA ILE A 41 4.42 -2.10 -6.13
C ILE A 41 5.33 -0.89 -5.87
N LEU A 42 6.25 -0.98 -4.92
CA LEU A 42 7.17 0.12 -4.60
C LEU A 42 8.11 0.43 -5.77
N GLU A 43 8.67 -0.60 -6.41
CA GLU A 43 9.52 -0.43 -7.59
C GLU A 43 8.77 0.25 -8.73
N LYS A 44 7.53 -0.17 -8.99
CA LYS A 44 6.70 0.42 -10.05
C LYS A 44 6.36 1.89 -9.79
N LEU A 45 6.25 2.28 -8.53
CA LEU A 45 5.96 3.65 -8.11
C LEU A 45 7.22 4.49 -7.84
N VAL A 46 8.41 3.88 -8.00
CA VAL A 46 9.70 4.50 -7.69
C VAL A 46 9.72 5.05 -6.26
N ILE A 47 9.11 4.31 -5.32
CA ILE A 47 9.08 4.66 -3.90
C ILE A 47 10.18 3.86 -3.18
N ASN A 48 11.05 4.55 -2.44
CA ASN A 48 12.05 3.87 -1.63
C ASN A 48 11.41 3.34 -0.34
N GLU A 49 11.71 2.10 0.05
CA GLU A 49 11.26 1.53 1.33
C GLU A 49 11.61 2.44 2.52
N ASN A 50 12.75 3.13 2.47
CA ASN A 50 13.18 4.06 3.51
C ASN A 50 12.31 5.31 3.64
N GLU A 51 11.41 5.58 2.69
CA GLU A 51 10.44 6.66 2.77
C GLU A 51 9.14 6.22 3.46
N LEU A 52 8.95 4.92 3.69
CA LEU A 52 7.76 4.34 4.30
C LEU A 52 7.91 4.21 5.82
N SER A 53 6.79 4.40 6.52
CA SER A 53 6.65 4.03 7.94
C SER A 53 5.85 2.74 8.12
N HIS A 54 4.73 2.61 7.38
CA HIS A 54 3.81 1.50 7.56
C HIS A 54 3.26 1.03 6.22
N ILE A 55 3.06 -0.28 6.14
CA ILE A 55 2.43 -0.96 5.02
C ILE A 55 1.30 -1.80 5.59
N PHE A 56 0.12 -1.70 4.97
CA PHE A 56 -1.03 -2.51 5.34
C PHE A 56 -1.54 -3.29 4.15
N VAL A 57 -1.72 -4.60 4.29
CA VAL A 57 -2.39 -5.44 3.29
C VAL A 57 -3.68 -5.97 3.90
N ASN A 58 -4.81 -5.58 3.30
CA ASN A 58 -6.16 -5.86 3.81
C ASN A 58 -6.37 -5.46 5.29
N GLY A 59 -5.72 -4.37 5.72
CA GLY A 59 -5.80 -3.86 7.08
C GLY A 59 -4.81 -4.45 8.07
N ASN A 60 -4.03 -5.46 7.68
CA ASN A 60 -3.00 -6.07 8.52
C ASN A 60 -1.66 -5.39 8.30
N TYR A 61 -0.96 -5.05 9.37
CA TYR A 61 0.39 -4.49 9.29
C TYR A 61 1.35 -5.52 8.71
N CYS A 62 2.16 -5.10 7.73
CA CYS A 62 3.01 -5.98 6.94
C CYS A 62 4.34 -5.31 6.56
N GLY A 63 5.28 -6.09 6.04
CA GLY A 63 6.52 -5.60 5.41
C GLY A 63 6.48 -5.65 3.88
N VAL A 64 7.55 -5.18 3.25
CA VAL A 64 7.69 -5.14 1.77
C VAL A 64 7.69 -6.52 1.10
N SER A 65 8.06 -7.56 1.83
CA SER A 65 8.06 -8.94 1.34
C SER A 65 6.68 -9.63 1.38
N LYS A 66 5.63 -8.91 1.82
CA LYS A 66 4.28 -9.47 1.89
C LYS A 66 3.76 -9.77 0.48
N GLU A 67 3.31 -11.01 0.27
CA GLU A 67 2.59 -11.40 -0.94
C GLU A 67 1.29 -10.61 -1.10
N VAL A 68 0.99 -10.22 -2.34
CA VAL A 68 -0.25 -9.55 -2.74
C VAL A 68 -0.90 -10.30 -3.91
N ARG A 69 -2.22 -10.29 -3.97
CA ARG A 69 -3.02 -11.05 -4.93
C ARG A 69 -4.14 -10.19 -5.52
N ASP A 70 -4.69 -10.67 -6.63
CA ASP A 70 -5.88 -10.10 -7.27
C ASP A 70 -6.99 -9.89 -6.21
N GLY A 71 -7.43 -8.64 -6.04
CA GLY A 71 -8.44 -8.20 -5.09
C GLY A 71 -7.91 -7.62 -3.77
N ASP A 72 -6.59 -7.68 -3.52
CA ASP A 72 -6.01 -7.12 -2.30
C ASP A 72 -6.02 -5.59 -2.26
N ARG A 73 -6.06 -5.07 -1.04
CA ARG A 73 -5.97 -3.63 -0.75
C ARG A 73 -4.67 -3.33 -0.01
N VAL A 74 -3.82 -2.52 -0.62
CA VAL A 74 -2.50 -2.13 -0.10
C VAL A 74 -2.51 -0.65 0.29
N GLY A 75 -2.24 -0.36 1.56
CA GLY A 75 -2.08 1.00 2.07
C GLY A 75 -0.61 1.30 2.36
N LEU A 76 -0.08 2.38 1.78
CA LEU A 76 1.30 2.81 1.96
C LEU A 76 1.37 4.18 2.66
N PHE A 77 2.10 4.23 3.77
CA PHE A 77 2.22 5.43 4.61
C PHE A 77 3.66 5.93 4.65
N PRO A 78 3.90 7.23 4.41
CA PRO A 78 5.26 7.78 4.47
C PRO A 78 5.77 7.93 5.90
N LYS A 79 7.09 8.10 6.07
CA LYS A 79 7.75 8.32 7.37
C LYS A 79 7.24 9.55 8.12
N ASN A 80 6.90 10.62 7.39
CA ASN A 80 6.34 11.83 7.99
C ASN A 80 4.87 11.68 8.44
N MET A 81 4.29 10.48 8.32
CA MET A 81 2.93 10.15 8.74
C MET A 81 2.91 8.78 9.44
N ALA A 82 3.82 8.59 10.40
CA ALA A 82 3.81 7.41 11.26
C ALA A 82 2.52 7.36 12.09
N LEU A 83 1.86 6.21 12.07
CA LEU A 83 0.62 5.97 12.81
C LEU A 83 0.94 5.17 14.08
N LEU A 84 0.19 5.44 15.16
CA LEU A 84 0.08 4.50 16.25
C LEU A 84 -1.02 3.49 15.88
N PHE A 85 -0.73 2.19 15.87
CA PHE A 85 -1.72 1.15 15.60
C PHE A 85 -1.66 0.05 16.66
N VAL A 86 -2.78 -0.64 16.86
CA VAL A 86 -2.89 -1.81 17.72
C VAL A 86 -3.57 -2.90 16.91
N GLU A 87 -2.90 -4.05 16.78
CA GLU A 87 -3.50 -5.23 16.17
C GLU A 87 -4.27 -6.00 17.24
N ILE A 88 -5.59 -6.11 17.06
CA ILE A 88 -6.46 -6.86 17.98
C ILE A 88 -6.70 -8.24 17.35
N LEU A 89 -5.96 -9.23 17.83
CA LEU A 89 -6.18 -10.62 17.44
C LEU A 89 -7.37 -11.19 18.23
N PRO A 90 -8.36 -11.80 17.57
CA PRO A 90 -9.46 -12.46 18.27
C PRO A 90 -8.89 -13.63 19.09
N GLN A 91 -9.12 -13.59 20.40
CA GLN A 91 -8.88 -14.75 21.25
C GLN A 91 -9.99 -15.77 20.98
N TYR A 92 -9.74 -16.72 20.08
CA TYR A 92 -10.59 -17.90 19.98
C TYR A 92 -10.52 -18.66 21.31
N ARG A 93 -11.65 -18.70 22.01
CA ARG A 93 -11.92 -19.63 23.12
C ARG A 93 -12.64 -20.86 22.57
#